data_AF-A0A453NP84-F1
#
_entry.id   AF-A0A453NP84-F1
#
_cell.length_a   1.000
_cell.length_b   1.000
_cell.length_c   1.000
_cell.angle_alpha   90.00
_cell.angle_beta   90.00
_cell.angle_gamma   90.00
#
_symmetry.space_group_name_H-M   'P 1'
#
loop_
_entity.id
_entity.type
_entity.pdbx_description
1 polymer ?
#
loop_
_entity_poly.entity_id
_entity_poly.type
_entity_poly.pdbx_seq_one_letter_code
_entity_poly.pdbx_strand_id
1 'polypeptide(L)'
;MASPPEGVEPAVIHAWSAPRSLSTSLMYSFSERDDMDVLDEPLYANFLRVTGVDRPYRQELLSKMDPDGNKVVKEVIFGPGEKAYRYCKHIAKQHLPNLTGDLMKKGKHFILIRNPMNIL
;
A
#
# COMPACT_ATOMS: atom_id res chain seq x y z
N MET A 1 -2.45 -34.02 8.69
CA MET A 1 -3.14 -32.84 8.13
C MET A 1 -2.16 -32.20 7.16
N ALA A 2 -2.50 -32.10 5.88
CA ALA A 2 -1.65 -31.44 4.91
C ALA A 2 -1.57 -29.95 5.27
N SER A 3 -0.37 -29.38 5.25
CA SER A 3 -0.16 -27.93 5.32
C SER A 3 -1.03 -27.23 4.26
N PRO A 4 -1.60 -26.05 4.54
CA PRO A 4 -2.30 -25.28 3.52
C PRO A 4 -1.35 -25.04 2.33
N PRO A 5 -1.85 -25.00 1.08
CA PRO A 5 -1.01 -24.73 -0.09
C PRO A 5 -0.22 -23.44 0.15
N GLU A 6 1.08 -23.47 -0.14
CA GLU A 6 1.95 -22.30 -0.09
C GLU A 6 1.30 -21.19 -0.93
N GLY A 7 1.01 -20.04 -0.30
CA GLY A 7 0.34 -18.92 -0.96
C GLY A 7 1.10 -18.48 -2.21
N VAL A 8 0.37 -18.03 -3.22
CA VAL A 8 0.97 -17.55 -4.48
C VAL A 8 1.75 -16.26 -4.19
N GLU A 9 2.92 -16.09 -4.79
CA GLU A 9 3.58 -14.78 -4.83
C GLU A 9 2.82 -13.87 -5.80
N PRO A 10 2.08 -12.85 -5.33
CA PRO A 10 1.23 -12.06 -6.19
C PRO A 10 2.06 -11.10 -7.05
N ALA A 11 1.63 -10.87 -8.29
CA ALA A 11 2.15 -9.78 -9.10
C ALA A 11 1.65 -8.43 -8.54
N VAL A 12 2.57 -7.65 -7.99
CA VAL A 12 2.24 -6.39 -7.29
C VAL A 12 2.13 -5.20 -8.25
N ILE A 13 1.07 -4.40 -8.07
CA ILE A 13 0.80 -3.15 -8.78
C ILE A 13 0.76 -2.01 -7.76
N HIS A 14 1.64 -1.03 -7.91
CA HIS A 14 1.72 0.15 -7.06
C HIS A 14 1.08 1.36 -7.74
N ALA A 15 0.06 1.91 -7.08
CA ALA A 15 -0.58 3.16 -7.48
C ALA A 15 -0.15 4.30 -6.56
N TRP A 16 0.66 5.23 -7.06
CA TRP A 16 1.15 6.38 -6.31
C TRP A 16 0.29 7.60 -6.60
N SER A 17 -0.23 8.25 -5.56
CA SER A 17 -1.14 9.39 -5.74
C SER A 17 -0.89 10.50 -4.73
N ALA A 18 -1.28 11.72 -5.10
CA ALA A 18 -1.47 12.77 -4.11
C ALA A 18 -2.81 12.56 -3.37
N PRO A 19 -3.01 13.16 -2.18
CA PRO A 19 -4.32 13.20 -1.55
C PRO A 19 -5.38 13.76 -2.49
N ARG A 20 -6.62 13.24 -2.42
CA ARG A 20 -7.79 13.67 -3.21
C ARG A 20 -7.67 13.44 -4.73
N SER A 21 -6.79 12.53 -5.17
CA SER A 21 -6.64 12.11 -6.58
C SER A 21 -7.56 10.98 -7.04
N LEU A 22 -8.68 10.70 -6.34
CA LEU A 22 -9.59 9.57 -6.64
C LEU A 22 -8.95 8.18 -6.50
N SER A 23 -7.83 8.06 -5.77
CA SER A 23 -7.14 6.79 -5.58
C SER A 23 -7.97 5.75 -4.83
N THR A 24 -8.83 6.15 -3.90
CA THR A 24 -9.78 5.24 -3.24
C THR A 24 -10.81 4.68 -4.21
N SER A 25 -11.37 5.51 -5.10
CA SER A 25 -12.31 5.02 -6.12
C SER A 25 -11.64 4.06 -7.10
N LEU A 26 -10.39 4.34 -7.49
CA LEU A 26 -9.61 3.42 -8.32
C LEU A 26 -9.29 2.12 -7.60
N MET A 27 -8.96 2.17 -6.30
CA MET A 27 -8.75 0.99 -5.47
C MET A 27 -10.01 0.11 -5.44
N TYR A 28 -11.20 0.70 -5.25
CA TYR A 28 -12.45 -0.06 -5.30
C TYR A 28 -12.68 -0.74 -6.66
N SER A 29 -12.39 -0.06 -7.78
CA SER A 29 -12.47 -0.68 -9.11
C SER A 29 -11.57 -1.94 -9.23
N PHE A 30 -10.40 -1.93 -8.60
CA PHE A 30 -9.53 -3.10 -8.57
C PHE A 30 -10.00 -4.17 -7.57
N SER A 31 -10.64 -3.82 -6.46
CA SER A 31 -11.16 -4.78 -5.49
C SER A 31 -12.37 -5.58 -5.99
N GLU A 32 -13.09 -5.07 -6.99
CA GLU A 32 -14.19 -5.80 -7.63
C GLU A 32 -13.72 -6.95 -8.55
N ARG A 33 -12.41 -7.15 -8.71
CA ARG A 33 -11.86 -8.26 -9.49
C ARG A 33 -11.58 -9.46 -8.61
N ASP A 34 -12.07 -10.63 -9.01
CA ASP A 34 -11.87 -11.89 -8.29
C ASP A 34 -10.40 -12.35 -8.19
N ASP A 35 -9.51 -11.80 -9.04
CA ASP A 35 -8.09 -12.15 -9.13
C ASP A 35 -7.14 -11.18 -8.39
N MET A 36 -7.70 -10.25 -7.61
CA MET A 36 -6.95 -9.14 -6.99
C MET A 36 -7.14 -9.08 -5.47
N ASP A 37 -6.03 -8.94 -4.74
CA ASP A 37 -6.01 -8.42 -3.37
C ASP A 37 -5.73 -6.91 -3.39
N VAL A 38 -6.33 -6.12 -2.49
CA VAL A 38 -6.07 -4.69 -2.38
C VAL A 38 -5.50 -4.31 -1.01
N LEU A 39 -4.51 -3.41 -1.01
CA LEU A 39 -3.95 -2.80 0.18
C LEU A 39 -4.16 -1.29 0.16
N ASP A 40 -4.82 -0.77 1.19
CA ASP A 40 -5.04 0.67 1.37
C ASP A 40 -3.95 1.30 2.24
N GLU A 41 -3.08 2.11 1.62
CA GLU A 41 -2.01 2.88 2.27
C GLU A 41 -1.16 2.05 3.25
N PRO A 42 -0.59 0.90 2.83
CA PRO A 42 0.08 -0.03 3.74
C PRO A 42 1.27 0.58 4.50
N LEU A 43 1.84 1.68 3.99
CA LEU A 43 2.99 2.37 4.58
C LEU A 43 2.61 3.52 5.54
N TYR A 44 1.32 3.74 5.81
CA TYR A 44 0.90 4.89 6.60
C TYR A 44 1.39 4.85 8.05
N ALA A 45 1.39 3.68 8.68
CA ALA A 45 1.93 3.51 10.03
C ALA A 45 3.43 3.83 10.12
N ASN A 46 4.22 3.38 9.15
CA ASN A 46 5.63 3.75 9.03
C ASN A 46 5.79 5.26 8.85
N PHE A 47 4.98 5.88 8.00
CA PHE A 47 4.99 7.33 7.81
C PHE A 47 4.73 8.07 9.13
N LEU A 48 3.71 7.68 9.88
CA LEU A 48 3.42 8.30 11.18
C LEU A 48 4.55 8.06 12.18
N ARG A 49 5.08 6.82 12.28
CA ARG A 49 6.20 6.51 13.18
C ARG A 49 7.42 7.38 12.89
N VAL A 50 7.86 7.44 11.63
CA VAL A 50 9.12 8.10 11.24
C VAL A 50 9.01 9.62 11.26
N THR A 51 7.88 10.19 10.80
CA THR A 51 7.73 11.65 10.72
C THR A 51 7.30 12.28 12.04
N GLY A 52 6.70 11.50 12.95
CA GLY A 52 6.12 12.05 14.18
C GLY A 52 4.90 12.96 13.97
N VAL A 53 4.37 13.06 12.73
CA VAL A 53 3.18 13.89 12.44
C VAL A 53 2.03 13.53 13.36
N ASP A 54 1.45 14.57 13.96
CA ASP A 54 0.30 14.42 14.82
C ASP A 54 -0.99 14.22 14.01
N ARG A 55 -1.79 13.25 14.47
CA ARG A 55 -3.09 12.90 13.91
C ARG A 55 -4.00 12.48 15.06
N PRO A 56 -5.28 12.92 15.07
CA PRO A 56 -6.23 12.50 16.10
C PRO A 56 -6.34 10.97 16.27
N TYR A 57 -6.20 10.23 15.16
CA TYR A 57 -6.29 8.77 15.10
C TYR A 57 -4.93 8.07 15.08
N ARG A 58 -3.83 8.75 15.44
CA ARG A 58 -2.47 8.19 15.36
C ARG A 58 -2.33 6.87 16.12
N GLN A 59 -2.77 6.83 17.38
CA GLN A 59 -2.63 5.66 18.23
C GLN A 59 -3.50 4.49 17.73
N GLU A 60 -4.72 4.80 17.28
CA GLU A 60 -5.60 3.80 16.66
C GLU A 60 -4.94 3.17 15.43
N LEU A 61 -4.37 4.00 14.55
CA LEU A 61 -3.71 3.51 13.34
C LEU A 61 -2.48 2.65 13.66
N LEU A 62 -1.63 3.10 14.59
CA LEU A 62 -0.45 2.33 15.02
C LEU A 62 -0.82 1.03 15.76
N SER A 63 -2.03 0.92 16.32
CA SER A 63 -2.52 -0.32 16.93
C SER A 63 -3.00 -1.36 15.90
N LYS A 64 -3.36 -0.91 14.69
CA LYS A 64 -3.93 -1.76 13.62
C LYS A 64 -2.94 -2.12 12.52
N MET A 65 -1.87 -1.35 12.39
CA MET A 65 -0.92 -1.44 11.27
C MET A 65 0.51 -1.53 11.78
N ASP A 66 1.33 -2.37 11.15
CA ASP A 66 2.74 -2.51 11.50
C ASP A 66 3.52 -1.24 11.13
N PRO A 67 4.13 -0.54 12.09
CA PRO A 67 4.87 0.68 11.80
C PRO A 67 6.25 0.41 11.19
N ASP A 68 6.73 -0.84 11.15
CA ASP A 68 7.95 -1.21 10.44
C ASP A 68 7.71 -1.30 8.93
N GLY A 69 8.01 -0.21 8.23
CA GLY A 69 7.84 -0.13 6.77
C GLY A 69 8.61 -1.20 6.00
N ASN A 70 9.78 -1.63 6.43
CA ASN A 70 10.55 -2.66 5.71
C ASN A 70 9.95 -4.04 5.90
N LYS A 71 9.41 -4.31 7.09
CA LYS A 71 8.62 -5.51 7.36
C LYS A 71 7.34 -5.52 6.54
N VAL A 72 6.61 -4.40 6.47
CA VAL A 72 5.43 -4.25 5.61
C VAL A 72 5.77 -4.50 4.13
N VAL A 73 6.87 -3.94 3.62
CA VAL A 73 7.29 -4.17 2.24
C VAL A 73 7.52 -5.66 1.98
N LYS A 74 8.23 -6.35 2.88
CA LYS A 74 8.58 -7.75 2.72
C LYS A 74 7.39 -8.70 2.91
N GLU A 75 6.61 -8.50 3.96
CA GLU A 75 5.64 -9.49 4.46
C GLU A 75 4.20 -9.17 4.04
N VAL A 76 3.89 -7.91 3.70
CA VAL A 76 2.53 -7.49 3.35
C VAL A 76 2.45 -7.14 1.86
N ILE A 77 3.34 -6.28 1.35
CA ILE A 77 3.33 -5.90 -0.06
C ILE A 77 3.78 -7.07 -0.93
N PHE A 78 4.96 -7.63 -0.67
CA PHE A 78 5.53 -8.76 -1.42
C PHE A 78 5.37 -10.11 -0.73
N GLY A 79 4.67 -10.17 0.41
CA GLY A 79 4.38 -11.43 1.06
C GLY A 79 3.38 -12.29 0.27
N PRO A 80 3.24 -13.57 0.62
CA PRO A 80 2.31 -14.47 -0.04
C PRO A 80 0.87 -13.94 -0.02
N GLY A 81 0.07 -14.33 -1.00
CA GLY A 81 -1.34 -13.98 -1.12
C GLY A 81 -2.19 -15.14 -1.62
N GLU A 82 -3.50 -14.93 -1.61
CA GLU A 82 -4.45 -15.89 -2.18
C GLU A 82 -4.74 -15.58 -3.66
N LYS A 83 -4.47 -14.35 -4.09
CA LYS A 83 -4.80 -13.83 -5.42
C LYS A 83 -3.56 -13.70 -6.29
N ALA A 84 -3.77 -13.77 -7.61
CA ALA A 84 -2.70 -13.66 -8.59
C ALA A 84 -2.08 -12.25 -8.61
N TYR A 85 -2.87 -11.22 -8.29
CA TYR A 85 -2.44 -9.83 -8.29
C TYR A 85 -2.66 -9.17 -6.93
N ARG A 86 -1.83 -8.17 -6.62
CA ARG A 86 -1.99 -7.32 -5.45
C ARG A 86 -1.85 -5.85 -5.80
N TYR A 87 -2.91 -5.09 -5.60
CA TYR A 87 -2.93 -3.65 -5.81
C TYR A 87 -2.62 -2.90 -4.51
N CYS A 88 -1.59 -2.06 -4.52
CA CYS A 88 -1.24 -1.21 -3.41
C CYS A 88 -1.57 0.25 -3.73
N LYS A 89 -2.58 0.80 -3.04
CA LYS A 89 -2.85 2.24 -3.03
C LYS A 89 -1.84 2.94 -2.12
N HIS A 90 -1.08 3.88 -2.66
CA HIS A 90 -0.13 4.69 -1.90
C HIS A 90 -0.45 6.17 -2.01
N ILE A 91 -0.23 6.90 -0.91
CA ILE A 91 -0.05 8.35 -0.96
C ILE A 91 1.44 8.63 -1.08
N ALA A 92 1.85 9.34 -2.14
CA ALA A 92 3.26 9.47 -2.54
C ALA A 92 4.20 9.95 -1.42
N LYS A 93 3.73 10.84 -0.53
CA LYS A 93 4.51 11.33 0.62
C LYS A 93 4.82 10.26 1.69
N GLN A 94 4.16 9.10 1.66
CA GLN A 94 4.43 7.98 2.55
C GLN A 94 5.67 7.18 2.12
N HIS A 95 6.17 7.39 0.90
CA HIS A 95 7.46 6.87 0.48
C HIS A 95 8.58 7.66 1.14
N LEU A 96 9.18 7.08 2.18
CA LEU A 96 10.23 7.71 2.98
C LEU A 96 11.60 7.09 2.70
N PRO A 97 12.71 7.82 2.91
CA PRO A 97 14.07 7.32 2.64
C PRO A 97 14.50 6.09 3.47
N ASN A 98 13.78 5.77 4.55
CA ASN A 98 14.08 4.62 5.40
C ASN A 98 13.55 3.28 4.85
N LEU A 99 12.81 3.32 3.73
CA LEU A 99 12.28 2.14 3.07
C LEU A 99 13.33 1.49 2.18
N THR A 100 13.31 0.17 2.12
CA THR A 100 14.14 -0.62 1.23
C THR A 100 13.90 -0.24 -0.23
N GLY A 101 14.99 -0.23 -1.03
CA GLY A 101 14.91 0.02 -2.47
C GLY A 101 14.11 -1.05 -3.23
N ASP A 102 13.87 -2.21 -2.62
CA ASP A 102 13.02 -3.26 -3.18
C ASP A 102 11.61 -2.76 -3.53
N LEU A 103 11.06 -1.85 -2.71
CA LEU A 103 9.74 -1.25 -2.93
C LEU A 103 9.62 -0.59 -4.31
N MET A 104 10.70 0.02 -4.81
CA MET A 104 10.70 0.71 -6.11
C MET A 104 11.25 -0.14 -7.26
N LYS A 105 11.93 -1.25 -6.95
CA LYS A 105 12.54 -2.15 -7.95
C LYS A 105 11.61 -3.29 -8.37
N LYS A 106 10.65 -3.66 -7.53
CA LYS A 106 9.75 -4.80 -7.73
C LYS A 106 8.32 -4.33 -8.00
N GLY A 107 7.56 -5.12 -8.75
CA GLY A 107 6.18 -4.79 -9.13
C GLY A 107 6.08 -3.79 -10.29
N LYS A 108 4.85 -3.41 -10.61
CA LYS A 108 4.54 -2.42 -11.66
C LYS A 108 4.06 -1.13 -11.01
N HIS A 109 4.58 0.01 -11.45
CA HIS A 109 4.29 1.30 -10.85
C HIS A 109 3.57 2.21 -11.83
N PHE A 110 2.57 2.93 -11.34
CA PHE A 110 2.00 4.06 -12.04
C PHE A 110 1.68 5.20 -11.07
N ILE A 111 1.56 6.40 -11.62
CA ILE A 111 1.23 7.61 -10.87
C ILE A 111 -0.15 8.06 -11.28
N LEU A 112 -1.06 8.19 -10.32
CA LEU A 112 -2.38 8.75 -10.52
C LEU A 112 -2.35 10.25 -10.23
N ILE A 113 -2.47 11.04 -11.30
CA ILE A 113 -2.50 12.49 -11.25
C ILE A 113 -3.93 13.00 -11.50
N ARG A 114 -4.27 14.14 -10.87
CA ARG A 114 -5.54 14.83 -11.06
C ARG A 114 -5.27 16.33 -11.22
N ASN A 115 -6.10 17.00 -12.03
CA ASN A 115 -5.99 18.45 -12.22
C ASN A 115 -6.07 19.16 -10.84
N PRO A 116 -5.07 19.98 -10.46
CA PRO A 116 -5.04 20.63 -9.16
C PRO A 116 -6.25 21.55 -8.91
N MET A 117 -6.84 22.13 -9.95
CA MET A 117 -8.04 22.98 -9.82
C MET A 117 -9.28 22.18 -9.36
N ASN A 118 -9.29 20.87 -9.56
CA ASN A 118 -10.38 19.98 -9.13
C ASN A 118 -10.14 19.39 -7.73
N ILE A 119 -9.07 19.81 -7.04
CA ILE A 119 -8.61 19.27 -5.75
C ILE A 119 -8.80 20.27 -4.60
N LEU A 120 -9.23 21.50 -4.85
CA LEU A 120 -9.37 22.54 -3.80
C LEU A 120 -10.28 22.09 -2.66
#